data_AF-A0A380K0K2-F1
#
_entry.id   AF-A0A380K0K2-F1
#
_cell.length_a   1.000
_cell.length_b   1.000
_cell.length_c   1.000
_cell.angle_alpha   90.00
_cell.angle_beta   90.00
_cell.angle_gamma   90.00
#
_symmetry.space_group_name_H-M   'P 1'
#
loop_
_entity.id
_entity.type
_entity.pdbx_description
1 polymer ?
#
loop_
_entity_poly.entity_id
_entity_poly.type
_entity_poly.pdbx_seq_one_letter_code
_entity_poly.pdbx_strand_id
1 'polypeptide(L)'
;MLKSFRQLIKSLILFWDIKQYCKQKKVYCKINNFFYTIKISQKTPAPSLYFIIVLQKNNYKTKVNRIRKKETTAQVVLLTSEIDYQYLFNNHLELLGVIDLSANTSYTSQLKLLKEYIDTFIATTEKNI
;
A
#
# COMPACT_ATOMS: atom_id res chain seq x y z
N MET A 1 -0.72 -19.79 -12.78
CA MET A 1 -0.64 -18.62 -13.71
C MET A 1 -1.87 -17.71 -13.66
N LEU A 2 -3.09 -18.20 -13.90
CA LEU A 2 -4.28 -17.34 -14.05
C LEU A 2 -4.61 -16.46 -12.82
N LYS A 3 -4.42 -16.98 -11.60
CA LYS A 3 -4.66 -16.24 -10.34
C LYS A 3 -3.74 -15.02 -10.20
N SER A 4 -2.44 -15.21 -10.47
CA SER A 4 -1.44 -14.13 -10.39
C SER A 4 -1.66 -13.07 -11.47
N PHE A 5 -2.12 -13.44 -12.66
CA PHE A 5 -2.48 -12.49 -13.72
C PHE A 5 -3.72 -11.65 -13.38
N ARG A 6 -4.78 -12.27 -12.86
CA ARG A 6 -5.98 -11.54 -12.37
C ARG A 6 -5.63 -10.57 -11.24
N GLN A 7 -4.80 -11.01 -10.31
CA GLN A 7 -4.29 -10.15 -9.24
C GLN A 7 -3.50 -8.97 -9.80
N LEU A 8 -2.63 -9.20 -10.78
CA LEU A 8 -1.85 -8.12 -11.40
C LEU A 8 -2.77 -7.07 -12.03
N ILE A 9 -3.76 -7.48 -12.84
CA ILE A 9 -4.74 -6.56 -13.44
C ILE A 9 -5.45 -5.76 -12.35
N LYS A 10 -6.01 -6.44 -11.34
CA LYS A 10 -6.73 -5.79 -10.24
C LYS A 10 -5.84 -4.78 -9.50
N SER A 11 -4.58 -5.15 -9.27
CA SER A 11 -3.60 -4.29 -8.61
C SER A 11 -3.28 -3.05 -9.45
N LEU A 12 -3.16 -3.20 -10.77
CA LEU A 12 -2.92 -2.08 -11.69
C LEU A 12 -4.12 -1.12 -11.74
N ILE A 13 -5.35 -1.64 -11.75
CA ILE A 13 -6.57 -0.83 -11.67
C ILE A 13 -6.60 -0.05 -10.35
N LEU A 14 -6.38 -0.73 -9.22
CA LEU A 14 -6.29 -0.07 -7.92
C LEU A 14 -5.20 1.02 -7.90
N PHE A 15 -4.03 0.75 -8.48
CA PHE A 15 -2.93 1.73 -8.60
C PHE A 15 -3.35 2.99 -9.34
N TRP A 16 -4.09 2.83 -10.43
CA TRP A 16 -4.63 3.96 -11.17
C TRP A 16 -5.59 4.78 -10.30
N ASP A 17 -6.47 4.11 -9.56
CA ASP A 17 -7.41 4.78 -8.65
C ASP A 17 -6.71 5.48 -7.49
N ILE A 18 -5.64 4.91 -6.92
CA ILE A 18 -4.80 5.60 -5.92
C ILE A 18 -4.30 6.91 -6.50
N LYS A 19 -3.73 6.87 -7.71
CA LYS A 19 -3.16 8.04 -8.37
C LYS A 19 -4.21 9.13 -8.57
N GLN A 20 -5.38 8.75 -9.08
CA GLN A 20 -6.49 9.69 -9.27
C GLN A 20 -6.96 10.28 -7.94
N TYR A 21 -7.07 9.45 -6.90
CA TYR A 21 -7.51 9.89 -5.59
C TYR A 21 -6.50 10.84 -4.92
N CYS A 22 -5.20 10.56 -5.03
CA CYS A 22 -4.15 11.48 -4.56
C CYS A 22 -4.24 12.84 -5.27
N LYS A 23 -4.52 12.85 -6.58
CA LYS A 23 -4.74 14.08 -7.35
C LYS A 23 -5.97 14.85 -6.84
N GLN A 24 -7.08 14.17 -6.57
CA GLN A 24 -8.30 14.77 -6.00
C GLN A 24 -8.01 15.42 -4.63
N LYS A 25 -7.22 14.74 -3.80
CA LYS A 25 -6.82 15.20 -2.46
C LYS A 25 -5.65 16.19 -2.47
N LYS A 26 -5.07 16.51 -3.63
CA LYS A 26 -3.91 17.40 -3.80
C LYS A 26 -2.67 16.95 -3.00
N VAL A 27 -2.47 15.65 -2.83
CA VAL A 27 -1.31 15.07 -2.12
C VAL A 27 -0.25 14.57 -3.09
N TYR A 28 1.03 14.73 -2.74
CA TYR A 28 2.13 14.25 -3.56
C TYR A 28 2.20 12.71 -3.54
N CYS A 29 2.10 12.12 -4.73
CA CYS A 29 2.14 10.68 -4.93
C CYS A 29 3.17 10.32 -6.00
N LYS A 30 4.14 9.48 -5.65
CA LYS A 30 5.19 8.99 -6.52
C LYS A 30 5.01 7.49 -6.78
N ILE A 31 4.86 7.15 -8.05
CA ILE A 31 4.75 5.75 -8.50
C ILE A 31 6.14 5.25 -8.89
N ASN A 32 6.53 4.10 -8.37
CA ASN A 32 7.72 3.40 -8.81
C ASN A 32 7.34 2.10 -9.53
N ASN A 33 7.37 2.15 -10.88
CA ASN A 33 6.95 1.05 -11.74
C ASN A 33 7.81 -0.21 -11.58
N PHE A 34 9.09 -0.07 -11.19
CA PHE A 34 9.98 -1.21 -11.02
C PHE A 34 9.62 -2.10 -9.82
N PHE A 35 8.92 -1.56 -8.82
CA PHE A 35 8.63 -2.28 -7.58
C PHE A 35 7.13 -2.51 -7.33
N TYR A 36 6.27 -2.11 -8.27
CA TYR A 36 4.83 -2.05 -8.06
C TYR A 36 4.50 -1.37 -6.73
N THR A 37 5.04 -0.17 -6.53
CA THR A 37 4.96 0.56 -5.26
C THR A 37 4.49 1.97 -5.51
N ILE A 38 3.52 2.42 -4.70
CA ILE A 38 3.11 3.82 -4.62
C ILE A 38 3.59 4.38 -3.30
N LYS A 39 4.31 5.50 -3.37
CA LYS A 39 4.69 6.30 -2.21
C LYS A 39 3.83 7.55 -2.18
N ILE A 40 3.15 7.80 -1.07
CA ILE A 40 2.46 9.04 -0.77
C ILE A 40 3.27 9.76 0.31
N SER A 41 3.59 11.02 0.07
CA SER A 41 4.37 11.85 0.98
C SER A 41 3.69 13.18 1.19
N GLN A 42 3.79 13.70 2.41
CA GLN A 42 3.42 15.07 2.73
C GLN A 42 4.67 15.92 2.99
N LYS A 43 4.46 17.22 3.25
CA LYS A 43 5.55 18.12 3.66
C LYS A 43 6.21 17.58 4.92
N THR A 44 7.53 17.69 4.95
CA THR A 44 8.39 17.20 6.05
C THR A 44 8.04 17.91 7.37
N PRO A 45 8.09 17.19 8.52
CA PRO A 45 8.70 15.88 8.74
C PRO A 45 7.69 14.72 8.97
N ALA A 46 6.70 14.55 8.09
CA ALA A 46 5.76 13.42 8.19
C ALA A 46 6.34 12.09 7.63
N PRO A 47 6.04 10.93 8.24
CA PRO A 47 6.32 9.62 7.64
C PRO A 47 5.62 9.50 6.29
N SER A 48 6.14 8.67 5.39
CA SER A 48 5.48 8.40 4.09
C SER A 48 4.62 7.14 4.17
N LEU A 49 3.51 7.13 3.42
CA LEU A 49 2.65 5.96 3.24
C LEU A 49 3.02 5.23 1.95
N TYR A 50 3.25 3.92 2.05
CA TYR A 50 3.59 3.06 0.94
C TYR A 50 2.50 2.03 0.70
N PHE A 51 2.04 1.92 -0.53
CA PHE A 51 1.27 0.79 -1.02
C PHE A 51 2.17 -0.11 -1.87
N ILE A 52 2.27 -1.39 -1.55
CA ILE A 52 3.15 -2.35 -2.23
C ILE A 52 2.33 -3.50 -2.79
N ILE A 53 2.42 -3.75 -4.10
CA ILE A 53 1.85 -4.97 -4.70
C ILE A 53 2.81 -6.12 -4.47
N VAL A 54 2.28 -7.20 -3.92
CA VAL A 54 3.01 -8.45 -3.74
C VAL A 54 2.25 -9.57 -4.42
N LEU A 55 2.86 -10.13 -5.47
CA LEU A 55 2.26 -11.18 -6.29
C LEU A 55 2.54 -12.60 -5.76
N GLN A 56 3.46 -12.74 -4.80
CA GLN A 56 3.90 -14.02 -4.23
C GLN A 56 4.33 -13.83 -2.77
N LYS A 57 3.99 -14.78 -1.88
CA LYS A 57 4.28 -14.68 -0.44
C LYS A 57 5.74 -14.38 -0.08
N ASN A 58 6.67 -15.03 -0.76
CA ASN A 58 8.11 -14.92 -0.45
C ASN A 58 8.69 -13.49 -0.58
N ASN A 59 7.99 -12.57 -1.23
CA ASN A 59 8.51 -11.24 -1.57
C ASN A 59 8.14 -10.13 -0.57
N TYR A 60 7.36 -10.40 0.48
CA TYR A 60 6.97 -9.40 1.49
C TYR A 60 8.21 -8.77 2.17
N LYS A 61 9.02 -9.61 2.80
CA LYS A 61 10.13 -9.21 3.67
C LYS A 61 11.16 -8.37 2.94
N THR A 62 11.56 -8.81 1.75
CA THR A 62 12.59 -8.12 0.96
C THR A 62 12.15 -6.72 0.54
N LYS A 63 10.88 -6.55 0.14
CA LYS A 63 10.34 -5.25 -0.28
C LYS A 63 10.20 -4.28 0.90
N VAL A 64 9.62 -4.75 2.02
CA VAL A 64 9.43 -3.94 3.23
C VAL A 64 10.78 -3.49 3.80
N ASN A 65 11.73 -4.40 3.94
CA ASN A 65 13.08 -4.08 4.43
C ASN A 65 13.79 -3.05 3.57
N ARG A 66 13.63 -3.11 2.24
CA ARG A 66 14.25 -2.14 1.33
C ARG A 66 13.68 -0.72 1.50
N ILE A 67 12.39 -0.60 1.82
CA ILE A 67 11.76 0.70 2.11
C ILE A 67 12.24 1.22 3.46
N ARG A 68 12.21 0.39 4.50
CA ARG A 68 12.59 0.79 5.87
C ARG A 68 14.07 1.16 6.02
N LYS A 69 14.97 0.52 5.25
CA LYS A 69 16.37 0.93 5.16
C LYS A 69 16.55 2.36 4.65
N LYS A 70 15.58 2.91 3.91
CA LYS A 70 15.61 4.28 3.39
C LYS A 70 14.77 5.23 4.25
N GLU A 71 13.65 4.76 4.76
CA GLU A 71 12.66 5.54 5.51
C GLU A 71 12.16 4.71 6.70
N THR A 72 12.82 4.83 7.85
CA THR A 72 12.58 4.01 9.04
C THR A 72 11.13 4.08 9.55
N THR A 73 10.50 5.24 9.41
CA THR A 73 9.13 5.52 9.88
C THR A 73 8.06 5.30 8.82
N ALA A 74 8.42 4.73 7.66
CA ALA A 74 7.47 4.48 6.58
C ALA A 74 6.30 3.59 7.05
N GLN A 75 5.09 4.05 6.77
CA GLN A 75 3.87 3.25 6.92
C GLN A 75 3.69 2.40 5.66
N VAL A 76 3.44 1.11 5.81
CA VAL A 76 3.38 0.17 4.67
C VAL A 76 2.08 -0.60 4.66
N VAL A 77 1.34 -0.52 3.56
CA VAL A 77 0.13 -1.31 3.29
C VAL A 77 0.42 -2.26 2.13
N LEU A 78 0.17 -3.56 2.35
CA LEU A 78 0.40 -4.60 1.35
C LEU A 78 -0.86 -4.86 0.52
N LEU A 79 -0.71 -4.96 -0.79
CA LEU A 79 -1.76 -5.38 -1.72
C LEU A 79 -1.42 -6.78 -2.22
N THR A 80 -2.13 -7.79 -1.73
CA THR A 80 -1.83 -9.20 -2.04
C THR A 80 -3.05 -10.10 -1.97
N SER A 81 -3.08 -11.15 -2.80
CA SER A 81 -4.08 -12.24 -2.66
C SER A 81 -3.57 -13.41 -1.81
N GLU A 82 -2.29 -13.41 -1.44
CA GLU A 82 -1.65 -14.52 -0.74
C GLU A 82 -1.29 -14.09 0.69
N ILE A 83 -2.28 -13.81 1.53
CA ILE A 83 -2.02 -13.30 2.88
C ILE A 83 -1.24 -14.31 3.73
N ASP A 84 -0.21 -13.83 4.41
CA ASP A 84 0.53 -14.54 5.44
C ASP A 84 0.25 -13.86 6.79
N TYR A 85 -0.81 -14.31 7.45
CA TYR A 85 -1.27 -13.71 8.71
C TYR A 85 -0.23 -13.82 9.83
N GLN A 86 0.55 -14.90 9.85
CA GLN A 86 1.61 -15.07 10.83
C GLN A 86 2.72 -14.04 10.62
N TYR A 87 3.13 -13.82 9.37
CA TYR A 87 4.07 -12.75 9.04
C TYR A 87 3.50 -11.37 9.40
N LEU A 88 2.24 -11.09 9.06
CA LEU A 88 1.61 -9.81 9.39
C LEU A 88 1.58 -9.57 10.91
N PHE A 89 1.19 -10.57 11.68
CA PHE A 89 1.13 -10.48 13.13
C PHE A 89 2.52 -10.27 13.74
N ASN A 90 3.52 -11.06 13.32
CA ASN A 90 4.88 -10.93 13.84
C ASN A 90 5.55 -9.59 13.47
N ASN A 91 5.10 -8.95 12.39
CA ASN A 91 5.67 -7.71 11.87
C ASN A 91 4.65 -6.57 11.89
N HIS A 92 3.70 -6.58 12.83
CA HIS A 92 2.63 -5.58 12.94
C HIS A 92 3.17 -4.16 13.20
N LEU A 93 4.35 -4.04 13.81
CA LEU A 93 5.06 -2.76 13.95
C LEU A 93 5.65 -2.29 12.61
N GLU A 94 5.93 -3.22 11.70
CA GLU A 94 6.52 -2.93 10.40
C GLU A 94 5.48 -2.65 9.30
N LEU A 95 4.24 -3.08 9.50
CA LEU A 95 3.17 -3.06 8.52
C LEU A 95 1.93 -2.37 9.07
N LEU A 96 1.46 -1.34 8.38
CA LEU A 96 0.22 -0.65 8.72
C LEU A 96 -1.01 -1.55 8.44
N GLY A 97 -0.95 -2.38 7.40
CA GLY A 97 -2.02 -3.31 7.11
C GLY A 97 -1.90 -4.06 5.79
N VAL A 98 -2.95 -4.80 5.46
CA VAL A 98 -3.07 -5.57 4.21
C VAL A 98 -4.44 -5.32 3.56
N ILE A 99 -4.44 -5.20 2.24
CA ILE A 99 -5.63 -5.20 1.40
C ILE A 99 -5.64 -6.53 0.65
N ASP A 100 -6.60 -7.39 1.00
CA ASP A 100 -6.78 -8.68 0.34
C ASP A 100 -7.25 -8.48 -1.11
N LEU A 101 -6.46 -8.96 -2.06
CA LEU A 101 -6.78 -8.96 -3.49
C LEU A 101 -7.31 -10.30 -4.00
N SER A 102 -7.64 -11.24 -3.11
CA SER A 102 -8.29 -12.49 -3.48
C SER A 102 -9.57 -12.25 -4.29
N ALA A 103 -9.94 -13.24 -5.10
CA ALA A 103 -11.10 -13.14 -5.99
C ALA A 103 -12.43 -12.96 -5.24
N ASN A 104 -12.49 -13.34 -3.97
CA ASN A 104 -13.69 -13.29 -3.14
C ASN A 104 -13.95 -11.90 -2.57
N THR A 105 -12.94 -11.03 -2.55
CA THR A 105 -13.05 -9.70 -1.96
C THR A 105 -13.46 -8.68 -3.02
N SER A 106 -14.60 -8.02 -2.80
CA SER A 106 -15.14 -7.01 -3.73
C SER A 106 -14.14 -5.89 -4.01
N TYR A 107 -14.09 -5.46 -5.28
CA TYR A 107 -13.30 -4.31 -5.71
C TYR A 107 -13.70 -3.03 -4.97
N THR A 108 -15.00 -2.82 -4.78
CA THR A 108 -15.52 -1.61 -4.11
C THR A 108 -15.05 -1.52 -2.67
N SER A 109 -15.03 -2.65 -1.94
CA SER A 109 -14.53 -2.72 -0.58
C SER A 109 -13.02 -2.46 -0.51
N GLN A 110 -12.23 -3.01 -1.44
CA GLN A 110 -10.79 -2.76 -1.51
C GLN A 110 -10.48 -1.29 -1.77
N LEU A 111 -11.20 -0.68 -2.71
CA LEU A 111 -11.05 0.74 -3.02
C LEU A 111 -11.44 1.62 -1.83
N LYS A 112 -12.50 1.26 -1.10
CA LYS A 112 -12.92 1.97 0.11
C LYS A 112 -11.82 1.95 1.17
N LEU A 113 -11.31 0.76 1.52
CA LEU A 113 -10.22 0.60 2.48
C LEU A 113 -8.97 1.40 2.08
N LEU A 114 -8.64 1.36 0.79
CA LEU A 114 -7.51 2.10 0.25
C LEU A 114 -7.66 3.61 0.47
N LYS A 115 -8.84 4.15 0.17
CA LYS A 115 -9.15 5.57 0.39
C LYS A 115 -9.13 5.92 1.88
N GLU A 116 -9.65 5.05 2.74
CA GLU A 116 -9.61 5.22 4.20
C GLU A 116 -8.16 5.29 4.73
N TYR A 117 -7.23 4.46 4.23
CA TYR A 117 -5.81 4.57 4.57
C TYR A 117 -5.22 5.93 4.16
N ILE A 118 -5.54 6.41 2.95
CA ILE A 118 -5.05 7.70 2.45
C ILE A 118 -5.61 8.85 3.28
N ASP A 119 -6.91 8.84 3.54
CA ASP A 119 -7.58 9.89 4.33
C ASP A 119 -7.08 9.91 5.77
N THR A 120 -6.89 8.75 6.39
CA THR A 120 -6.32 8.64 7.74
C THR A 120 -4.89 9.15 7.77
N PHE A 121 -4.07 8.79 6.77
CA PHE A 121 -2.72 9.29 6.64
C PHE A 121 -2.70 10.82 6.51
N ILE A 122 -3.61 11.40 5.73
CA ILE A 122 -3.71 12.86 5.58
C ILE A 122 -4.12 13.54 6.88
N ALA A 123 -5.16 13.02 7.54
CA ALA A 123 -5.69 13.63 8.77
C ALA A 123 -4.71 13.54 9.94
N THR A 124 -3.93 12.47 10.03
CA THR A 124 -2.93 12.29 11.09
C THR A 124 -1.74 13.22 10.93
N THR A 125 -1.34 13.55 9.71
CA THR A 125 -0.23 14.48 9.46
C THR A 125 -0.64 15.94 9.62
N GLU A 126 -1.89 16.31 9.31
CA GLU A 126 -2.42 17.66 9.54
C GLU A 126 -2.51 18.04 11.02
N LYS A 127 -2.73 17.06 11.91
CA LYS A 127 -2.78 17.29 13.37
C LYS A 127 -1.42 17.45 14.04
N ASN A 128 -0.34 17.16 13.33
CA ASN A 128 1.04 17.21 13.84
C ASN A 128 1.83 18.44 13.33
N ILE A 129 1.12 19.42 12.76
CA ILE A 129 1.61 20.76 12.38
C ILE A 129 1.00 21.76 13.36
#